data_AF-A0A815C4L4-F1
#
_entry.id   AF-A0A815C4L4-F1
#
_cell.length_a   1.000
_cell.length_b   1.000
_cell.length_c   1.000
_cell.angle_alpha   90.00
_cell.angle_beta   90.00
_cell.angle_gamma   90.00
#
_symmetry.space_group_name_H-M   'P 1'
#
loop_
_entity.id
_entity.type
_entity.pdbx_description
1 polymer ?
#
loop_
_entity_poly.entity_id
_entity_poly.type
_entity_poly.pdbx_seq_one_letter_code
_entity_poly.pdbx_strand_id
1 'polypeptide(L)'
;MLLCNYIGKTIKEQFSSTVSDKPNDIHAKLMLQYPTVPDWWYYIILLLTVLVAAIFCSHNGLMPIPVMLLTIVFLIVLVLPNGIITATTNMMLTGCALNDFITGIILPGHPLGFLTFRVFSCACQNQIIVHLTSFKIGHYMKISPRVVFCSLILSSVISCIIHYITAIYLLNHVPKICSKSNLAWKCLNVENTHTASVVFGVVGAFRPGSKYFPILWAVPVGFVLPIISWCLWKKYPEIKWISYINFPILLLATANLPPAPTVTFPSWVIVGFIFNYIIYRHANDWWEKYAYIFSAAMSCGVAVCGFVIFFVLNSPHTNTPSSLWRSGGSTGDGCPLASANYSGILPAWRQYL
;
A
#
# COMPACT_ATOMS: atom_id res chain seq x y z
N MET A 1 12.47 5.56 17.30
CA MET A 1 12.94 6.22 18.53
C MET A 1 13.17 7.73 18.38
N LEU A 2 13.79 8.23 17.29
CA LEU A 2 13.71 9.66 16.90
C LEU A 2 12.26 10.15 16.73
N LEU A 3 11.42 9.35 16.05
CA LEU A 3 9.98 9.54 16.04
C LEU A 3 9.39 9.52 17.47
N CYS A 4 9.88 8.67 18.37
CA CYS A 4 9.24 8.48 19.67
C CYS A 4 9.53 9.62 20.68
N ASN A 5 10.67 10.32 20.59
CA ASN A 5 10.96 11.45 21.48
C ASN A 5 10.53 12.82 20.91
N TYR A 6 10.75 13.08 19.62
CA TYR A 6 10.35 14.35 19.01
C TYR A 6 8.85 14.35 18.70
N ILE A 7 8.38 13.33 17.98
CA ILE A 7 6.95 13.17 17.70
C ILE A 7 6.21 12.70 18.95
N GLY A 8 6.82 12.01 19.91
CA GLY A 8 6.13 11.66 21.17
C GLY A 8 5.74 12.87 22.03
N LYS A 9 6.59 13.90 22.11
CA LYS A 9 6.21 15.18 22.74
C LYS A 9 5.09 15.85 21.96
N THR A 10 5.22 15.95 20.64
CA THR A 10 4.16 16.51 19.78
C THR A 10 2.86 15.70 19.85
N ILE A 11 2.91 14.36 19.92
CA ILE A 11 1.74 13.48 20.08
C ILE A 11 1.10 13.74 21.43
N LYS A 12 1.89 13.83 22.50
CA LYS A 12 1.36 14.09 23.84
C LYS A 12 0.70 15.47 23.90
N GLU A 13 1.30 16.47 23.28
CA GLU A 13 0.74 17.82 23.16
C GLU A 13 -0.53 17.83 22.31
N GLN A 14 -0.53 17.17 21.15
CA GLN A 14 -1.69 17.06 20.25
C GLN A 14 -2.83 16.28 20.94
N PHE A 15 -2.52 15.16 21.60
CA PHE A 15 -3.49 14.36 22.37
C PHE A 15 -4.05 15.18 23.54
N SER A 16 -3.19 15.87 24.30
CA SER A 16 -3.62 16.76 25.38
C SER A 16 -4.45 17.94 24.88
N SER A 17 -4.15 18.50 23.70
CA SER A 17 -4.92 19.59 23.09
C SER A 17 -6.28 19.12 22.56
N THR A 18 -6.35 17.87 22.08
CA THR A 18 -7.61 17.23 21.66
C THR A 18 -8.51 16.99 22.87
N VAL A 19 -7.94 16.53 23.99
CA VAL A 19 -8.65 16.28 25.25
C VAL A 19 -9.07 17.58 25.95
N SER A 20 -8.37 18.70 25.71
CA SER A 20 -8.66 19.99 26.35
C SER A 20 -9.77 20.80 25.66
N ASP A 21 -10.41 20.29 24.60
CA ASP A 21 -11.57 20.88 23.90
C ASP A 21 -11.45 22.35 23.46
N LYS A 22 -10.23 22.90 23.41
CA LYS A 22 -9.97 24.24 22.88
C LYS A 22 -9.36 24.13 21.49
N PRO A 23 -10.17 24.15 20.42
CA PRO A 23 -9.64 24.21 19.07
C PRO A 23 -8.91 25.54 18.85
N ASN A 24 -7.58 25.51 18.90
CA ASN A 24 -6.75 26.65 18.51
C ASN A 24 -6.80 26.90 16.99
N ASP A 25 -7.16 25.89 16.20
CA ASP A 25 -7.29 25.94 14.74
C ASP A 25 -8.64 26.56 14.30
N ILE A 26 -8.59 27.54 13.40
CA ILE A 26 -9.76 28.17 12.78
C ILE A 26 -10.64 27.14 12.07
N HIS A 27 -10.03 26.10 11.48
CA HIS A 27 -10.79 25.07 10.79
C HIS A 27 -11.63 24.25 11.77
N ALA A 28 -11.12 23.96 12.95
CA ALA A 28 -11.83 23.21 13.98
C ALA A 28 -12.95 24.07 14.60
N LYS A 29 -12.73 25.36 14.83
CA LYS A 29 -13.78 26.30 15.27
C LYS A 29 -14.96 26.35 14.30
N LEU A 30 -14.67 26.45 13.00
CA LEU A 30 -15.70 26.45 11.96
C LEU A 30 -16.44 25.12 11.84
N MET A 31 -15.90 24.02 12.38
CA MET A 31 -16.56 22.71 12.36
C MET A 31 -17.47 22.46 13.57
N LEU A 32 -17.36 23.26 14.64
CA LEU A 32 -18.22 23.14 15.84
C LEU A 32 -19.71 23.32 15.53
N GLN A 33 -20.06 23.99 14.42
CA GLN A 33 -21.45 24.15 13.98
C GLN A 33 -22.08 22.83 13.51
N TYR A 34 -21.28 21.84 13.12
CA TYR A 34 -21.79 20.57 12.61
C TYR A 34 -21.87 19.53 13.72
N PRO A 35 -22.96 18.76 13.79
CA PRO A 35 -23.06 17.70 14.78
C PRO A 35 -22.04 16.60 14.47
N THR A 36 -21.34 16.14 15.51
CA THR A 36 -20.41 15.03 15.42
C THR A 36 -21.14 13.72 15.08
N VAL A 37 -20.40 12.77 14.51
CA VAL A 37 -20.91 11.42 14.27
C VAL A 37 -21.05 10.73 15.62
N PRO A 38 -22.23 10.19 15.97
CA PRO A 38 -22.39 9.46 17.22
C PRO A 38 -21.49 8.21 17.26
N ASP A 39 -20.80 7.99 18.38
CA ASP A 39 -19.86 6.87 18.52
C ASP A 39 -20.53 5.50 18.32
N TRP A 40 -21.82 5.38 18.64
CA TRP A 40 -22.58 4.15 18.45
C TRP A 40 -22.69 3.71 17.00
N TRP A 41 -22.58 4.62 16.01
CA TRP A 41 -22.54 4.26 14.59
C TRP A 41 -21.32 3.40 14.29
N TYR A 42 -20.16 3.78 14.83
CA TYR A 42 -18.92 3.03 14.66
C TYR A 42 -18.98 1.68 15.37
N TYR A 43 -19.49 1.63 16.60
CA TYR A 43 -19.61 0.37 17.36
C TYR A 43 -20.55 -0.63 16.69
N ILE A 44 -21.69 -0.17 16.15
CA ILE A 44 -22.62 -1.06 15.42
C ILE A 44 -21.97 -1.64 14.17
N ILE A 45 -21.30 -0.82 13.36
CA ILE A 45 -20.64 -1.29 12.14
C ILE A 45 -19.49 -2.24 12.48
N LEU A 46 -18.69 -1.92 13.50
CA LEU A 46 -17.62 -2.79 13.98
C LEU A 46 -18.17 -4.14 14.43
N LEU A 47 -19.22 -4.14 15.25
CA LEU A 47 -19.84 -5.37 15.75
C LEU A 47 -20.42 -6.21 14.60
N LEU A 48 -21.16 -5.59 13.68
CA LEU A 48 -21.74 -6.28 12.52
C LEU A 48 -20.65 -6.88 11.61
N THR A 49 -19.60 -6.13 11.32
CA THR A 49 -18.50 -6.61 10.45
C THR A 49 -17.70 -7.73 11.10
N VAL A 50 -17.43 -7.66 12.41
CA VAL A 50 -16.75 -8.73 13.16
C VAL A 50 -17.60 -10.00 13.23
N LEU A 51 -18.92 -9.88 13.42
CA LEU A 51 -19.82 -11.04 13.41
C LEU A 51 -19.86 -11.72 12.05
N VAL A 52 -19.99 -10.94 10.96
CA VAL A 52 -19.97 -11.48 9.59
C VAL A 52 -18.63 -12.15 9.30
N ALA A 53 -17.51 -11.54 9.70
CA ALA A 53 -16.18 -12.14 9.56
C ALA A 53 -16.04 -13.45 10.34
N ALA A 54 -16.55 -13.52 11.57
CA ALA A 54 -16.50 -14.70 12.41
C ALA A 54 -17.31 -15.87 11.82
N ILE A 55 -18.52 -15.58 11.36
CA ILE A 55 -19.40 -16.57 10.70
C ILE A 55 -18.72 -17.09 9.44
N PHE A 56 -18.17 -16.20 8.61
CA PHE A 56 -17.50 -16.58 7.37
C PHE A 56 -16.25 -17.44 7.61
N CYS A 57 -15.43 -17.11 8.60
CA CYS A 57 -14.23 -17.87 8.94
C CYS A 57 -14.56 -19.25 9.52
N SER A 58 -15.60 -19.32 10.36
CA SER A 58 -16.07 -20.57 10.98
C SER A 58 -16.69 -21.52 9.94
N HIS A 59 -17.58 -21.00 9.09
CA HIS A 59 -18.28 -21.81 8.09
C HIS A 59 -17.34 -22.43 7.05
N ASN A 60 -16.35 -21.67 6.59
CA ASN A 60 -15.42 -22.11 5.55
C ASN A 60 -14.15 -22.80 6.12
N GLY A 61 -14.01 -22.90 7.44
CA GLY A 61 -12.84 -23.50 8.09
C GLY A 61 -11.51 -22.78 7.77
N LEU A 62 -11.56 -21.48 7.46
CA LEU A 62 -10.40 -20.72 6.98
C LEU A 62 -9.41 -20.40 8.10
N MET A 63 -9.91 -19.93 9.25
CA MET A 63 -9.12 -19.66 10.43
C MET A 63 -9.93 -19.80 11.73
N PRO A 64 -9.28 -20.12 12.86
CA PRO A 64 -9.92 -20.11 14.17
C PRO A 64 -10.37 -18.70 14.59
N ILE A 65 -11.54 -18.61 15.23
CA ILE A 65 -12.11 -17.34 15.75
C ILE A 65 -11.14 -16.58 16.68
N PRO A 66 -10.38 -17.23 17.59
CA PRO A 66 -9.41 -16.50 18.42
C PRO A 66 -8.34 -15.78 17.61
N VAL A 67 -7.90 -16.37 16.49
CA VAL A 67 -6.89 -15.74 15.62
C VAL A 67 -7.49 -14.59 14.82
N MET A 68 -8.77 -14.69 14.44
CA MET A 68 -9.49 -13.56 13.85
C MET A 68 -9.53 -12.37 14.83
N LEU A 69 -9.91 -12.60 16.09
CA LEU A 69 -9.95 -11.52 17.09
C LEU A 69 -8.57 -10.90 17.33
N LEU A 70 -7.52 -11.73 17.29
CA LEU A 70 -6.14 -11.25 17.38
C LEU A 70 -5.79 -10.29 16.22
N THR A 71 -6.34 -10.47 15.01
CA THR A 71 -6.12 -9.52 13.89
C THR A 71 -6.60 -8.11 14.22
N ILE A 72 -7.70 -7.98 14.98
CA ILE A 72 -8.27 -6.68 15.38
C ILE A 72 -7.32 -5.97 16.35
N VAL A 73 -6.73 -6.71 17.28
CA VAL A 73 -5.71 -6.16 18.19
C VAL A 73 -4.50 -5.66 17.40
N PHE A 74 -4.04 -6.43 16.42
CA PHE A 74 -2.94 -6.01 15.54
C PHE A 74 -3.27 -4.76 14.73
N LEU A 75 -4.49 -4.67 14.19
CA LEU A 75 -4.97 -3.47 13.51
C LEU A 75 -4.87 -2.24 14.41
N ILE A 76 -5.42 -2.29 15.62
CA ILE A 76 -5.43 -1.14 16.54
C ILE A 76 -4.00 -0.67 16.86
N VAL A 77 -3.10 -1.62 17.13
CA VAL A 77 -1.70 -1.32 17.48
C VAL A 77 -0.92 -0.74 16.30
N LEU A 78 -1.10 -1.28 15.10
CA LEU A 78 -0.31 -0.89 13.92
C LEU A 78 -0.91 0.29 13.14
N VAL A 79 -2.21 0.54 13.23
CA VAL A 79 -2.87 1.66 12.53
C VAL A 79 -2.34 3.00 13.03
N LEU A 80 -2.17 3.18 14.34
CA LEU A 80 -1.73 4.46 14.91
C LEU A 80 -0.33 4.90 14.42
N PRO A 81 0.75 4.08 14.54
CA PRO A 81 2.07 4.48 14.06
C PRO A 81 2.10 4.65 12.53
N ASN A 82 1.43 3.76 11.78
CA ASN A 82 1.39 3.87 10.32
C ASN A 82 0.61 5.11 9.86
N GLY A 83 -0.45 5.48 10.56
CA GLY A 83 -1.19 6.71 10.33
C GLY A 83 -0.34 7.97 10.58
N ILE A 84 0.45 8.00 11.66
CA ILE A 84 1.35 9.13 11.97
C ILE A 84 2.45 9.27 10.91
N ILE A 85 3.07 8.16 10.51
CA ILE A 85 4.09 8.16 9.45
C ILE A 85 3.46 8.63 8.14
N THR A 86 2.28 8.13 7.78
CA THR A 86 1.59 8.55 6.56
C THR A 86 1.22 10.04 6.61
N ALA A 87 0.75 10.54 7.76
CA ALA A 87 0.39 11.94 7.94
C ALA A 87 1.60 12.90 7.84
N THR A 88 2.79 12.47 8.26
CA THR A 88 4.00 13.30 8.25
C THR A 88 4.79 13.20 6.94
N THR A 89 4.80 12.02 6.31
CA THR A 89 5.60 11.75 5.11
C THR A 89 4.78 11.78 3.81
N ASN A 90 3.45 11.78 3.92
CA ASN A 90 2.52 11.61 2.80
C ASN A 90 2.75 10.31 2.00
N MET A 91 3.45 9.33 2.58
CA MET A 91 3.65 8.00 2.00
C MET A 91 2.86 6.97 2.77
N MET A 92 1.99 6.23 2.08
CA MET A 92 1.19 5.16 2.68
C MET A 92 2.08 3.96 3.03
N LEU A 93 2.45 3.85 4.30
CA LEU A 93 3.17 2.70 4.81
C LEU A 93 2.19 1.53 5.01
N THR A 94 2.28 0.54 4.14
CA THR A 94 1.46 -0.67 4.23
C THR A 94 2.18 -1.70 5.10
N GLY A 95 1.68 -1.94 6.32
CA GLY A 95 2.26 -2.86 7.31
C GLY A 95 2.19 -4.36 6.95
N CYS A 96 1.93 -4.69 5.68
CA CYS A 96 1.72 -6.06 5.19
C CYS A 96 2.85 -7.01 5.59
N ALA A 97 4.12 -6.62 5.41
CA ALA A 97 5.25 -7.52 5.65
C ALA A 97 5.33 -7.96 7.12
N LEU A 98 5.15 -7.04 8.07
CA LEU A 98 5.13 -7.38 9.50
C LEU A 98 3.95 -8.30 9.83
N ASN A 99 2.77 -8.04 9.26
CA ASN A 99 1.61 -8.90 9.42
C ASN A 99 1.90 -10.30 8.87
N ASP A 100 2.47 -10.42 7.67
CA ASP A 100 2.84 -11.71 7.05
C ASP A 100 3.79 -12.53 7.93
N PHE A 101 4.82 -11.89 8.51
CA PHE A 101 5.74 -12.58 9.42
C PHE A 101 5.02 -13.14 10.63
N ILE A 102 4.16 -12.34 11.26
CA ILE A 102 3.41 -12.73 12.46
C ILE A 102 2.42 -13.85 12.12
N THR A 103 1.70 -13.74 10.99
CA THR A 103 0.79 -14.79 10.54
C THR A 103 1.50 -16.10 10.26
N GLY A 104 2.70 -16.06 9.67
CA GLY A 104 3.52 -17.25 9.43
C GLY A 104 3.95 -17.97 10.72
N ILE A 105 4.01 -17.27 11.86
CA ILE A 105 4.26 -17.87 13.18
C ILE A 105 2.97 -18.47 13.76
N ILE A 106 1.82 -17.79 13.61
CA ILE A 106 0.56 -18.19 14.26
C ILE A 106 -0.14 -19.33 13.51
N LEU A 107 -0.17 -19.29 12.17
CA LEU A 107 -0.80 -20.31 11.33
C LEU A 107 0.23 -20.98 10.38
N PRO A 108 1.18 -21.77 10.91
CA PRO A 108 2.08 -22.54 10.07
C PRO A 108 1.29 -23.63 9.33
N GLY A 109 1.57 -23.81 8.04
CA GLY A 109 0.98 -24.87 7.19
C GLY A 109 -0.40 -24.57 6.60
N HIS A 110 -1.04 -23.44 6.96
CA HIS A 110 -2.38 -23.08 6.47
C HIS A 110 -2.38 -21.84 5.57
N PRO A 111 -2.21 -22.00 4.23
CA PRO A 111 -2.09 -20.86 3.31
C PRO A 111 -3.38 -20.05 3.17
N LEU A 112 -4.55 -20.69 3.26
CA LEU A 112 -5.84 -20.00 3.18
C LEU A 112 -6.06 -19.11 4.41
N GLY A 113 -5.79 -19.62 5.62
CA GLY A 113 -5.85 -18.84 6.84
C GLY A 113 -4.85 -17.67 6.84
N PHE A 114 -3.67 -17.87 6.24
CA PHE A 114 -2.69 -16.78 6.03
C PHE A 114 -3.26 -15.66 5.17
N LEU A 115 -3.85 -16.00 4.01
CA LEU A 115 -4.44 -15.01 3.11
C LEU A 115 -5.59 -14.26 3.78
N THR A 116 -6.45 -14.97 4.50
CA THR A 116 -7.56 -14.36 5.24
C THR A 116 -7.06 -13.38 6.32
N PHE A 117 -6.05 -13.76 7.11
CA PHE A 117 -5.43 -12.85 8.08
C PHE A 117 -4.84 -11.62 7.41
N ARG A 118 -4.14 -11.78 6.29
CA ARG A 118 -3.54 -10.65 5.54
C ARG A 118 -4.59 -9.67 5.06
N VAL A 119 -5.75 -10.15 4.59
CA VAL A 119 -6.87 -9.28 4.19
C VAL A 119 -7.39 -8.50 5.40
N PHE A 120 -7.69 -9.17 6.52
CA PHE A 120 -8.22 -8.50 7.70
C PHE A 120 -7.23 -7.54 8.35
N SER A 121 -5.93 -7.82 8.30
CA SER A 121 -4.92 -6.93 8.89
C SER A 121 -4.47 -5.86 7.90
N CYS A 122 -3.85 -6.24 6.79
CA CYS A 122 -3.21 -5.29 5.90
C CYS A 122 -4.21 -4.48 5.06
N ALA A 123 -5.22 -5.13 4.47
CA ALA A 123 -6.17 -4.42 3.60
C ALA A 123 -7.07 -3.48 4.42
N CYS A 124 -7.56 -3.92 5.58
CA CYS A 124 -8.32 -3.06 6.48
C CYS A 124 -7.49 -1.87 7.00
N GLN A 125 -6.21 -2.08 7.34
CA GLN A 125 -5.33 -0.98 7.74
C GLN A 125 -5.23 0.11 6.66
N ASN A 126 -5.05 -0.29 5.40
CA ASN A 126 -5.00 0.66 4.29
C ASN A 126 -6.31 1.42 4.13
N GLN A 127 -7.45 0.72 4.25
CA GLN A 127 -8.77 1.35 4.20
C GLN A 127 -8.99 2.35 5.35
N ILE A 128 -8.53 2.04 6.57
CA ILE A 128 -8.61 2.96 7.71
C ILE A 128 -7.85 4.26 7.41
N ILE A 129 -6.62 4.18 6.88
CA ILE A 129 -5.81 5.36 6.56
C ILE A 129 -6.47 6.21 5.47
N VAL A 130 -7.02 5.57 4.43
CA VAL A 130 -7.76 6.27 3.37
C VAL A 130 -9.00 6.97 3.95
N HIS A 131 -9.75 6.29 4.80
CA HIS A 131 -10.94 6.85 5.46
C HIS A 131 -10.60 8.05 6.37
N LEU A 132 -9.50 7.97 7.13
CA LEU A 132 -8.99 9.09 7.93
C LEU A 132 -8.57 10.28 7.05
N THR A 133 -7.95 10.01 5.90
CA THR A 133 -7.57 11.04 4.93
C THR A 133 -8.80 11.74 4.37
N SER A 134 -9.85 10.99 4.02
CA SER A 134 -11.13 11.55 3.55
C SER A 134 -11.83 12.40 4.62
N PHE A 135 -11.81 11.97 5.89
CA PHE A 135 -12.33 12.80 6.98
C PHE A 135 -11.55 14.10 7.15
N LYS A 136 -10.22 14.06 6.98
CA LYS A 136 -9.39 15.26 7.06
C LYS A 136 -9.67 16.21 5.89
N ILE A 137 -9.85 15.69 4.68
CA ILE A 137 -10.27 16.50 3.52
C ILE A 137 -11.65 17.13 3.79
N GLY A 138 -12.62 16.35 4.29
CA GLY A 138 -13.93 16.87 4.68
C GLY A 138 -13.83 17.98 5.74
N HIS A 139 -12.91 17.83 6.70
CA HIS A 139 -12.61 18.84 7.71
C HIS A 139 -12.10 20.17 7.11
N TYR A 140 -11.26 20.08 6.07
CA TYR A 140 -10.76 21.26 5.34
C TYR A 140 -11.84 21.90 4.46
N MET A 141 -12.65 21.10 3.78
CA MET A 141 -13.72 21.55 2.88
C MET A 141 -15.00 22.02 3.61
N LYS A 142 -15.06 21.93 4.94
CA LYS A 142 -16.25 22.33 5.74
C LYS A 142 -17.50 21.51 5.44
N ILE A 143 -17.31 20.22 5.16
CA ILE A 143 -18.42 19.28 4.95
C ILE A 143 -18.76 18.63 6.30
N SER A 144 -20.06 18.56 6.63
CA SER A 144 -20.51 17.96 7.88
C SER A 144 -19.99 16.51 8.05
N PRO A 145 -19.45 16.12 9.23
CA PRO A 145 -18.86 14.79 9.44
C PRO A 145 -19.80 13.62 9.17
N ARG A 146 -21.10 13.77 9.45
CA ARG A 146 -22.11 12.73 9.21
C ARG A 146 -22.31 12.43 7.73
N VAL A 147 -22.32 13.47 6.89
CA VAL A 147 -22.43 13.29 5.43
C VAL A 147 -21.19 12.60 4.88
N VAL A 148 -20.00 12.97 5.38
CA VAL A 148 -18.74 12.31 5.02
C VAL A 148 -18.75 10.83 5.41
N PHE A 149 -19.24 10.50 6.62
CA PHE A 149 -19.34 9.11 7.05
C PHE A 149 -20.30 8.29 6.17
N CYS A 150 -21.51 8.80 5.92
CA CYS A 150 -22.48 8.12 5.06
C CYS A 150 -21.98 7.95 3.62
N SER A 151 -21.32 8.97 3.07
CA SER A 151 -20.76 8.89 1.72
C SER A 151 -19.66 7.84 1.61
N LEU A 152 -18.79 7.74 2.63
CA LEU A 152 -17.72 6.74 2.65
C LEU A 152 -18.25 5.31 2.75
N ILE A 153 -19.31 5.07 3.54
CA ILE A 153 -19.97 3.77 3.59
C ILE A 153 -20.60 3.42 2.24
N LEU A 154 -21.35 4.36 1.65
CA LEU A 154 -21.99 4.17 0.36
C LEU A 154 -20.96 3.86 -0.74
N SER A 155 -19.86 4.62 -0.79
CA SER A 155 -18.76 4.39 -1.72
C SER A 155 -18.10 3.03 -1.52
N SER A 156 -17.94 2.58 -0.28
CA SER A 156 -17.36 1.27 0.03
C SER A 156 -18.24 0.12 -0.46
N VAL A 157 -19.57 0.23 -0.30
CA VAL A 157 -20.53 -0.76 -0.79
C VAL A 157 -20.52 -0.82 -2.32
N ILE A 158 -20.57 0.34 -2.98
CA ILE A 158 -20.54 0.42 -4.45
C ILE A 158 -19.22 -0.16 -4.99
N SER A 159 -18.09 0.20 -4.40
CA SER A 159 -16.78 -0.31 -4.80
C SER A 159 -16.68 -1.83 -4.64
N CYS A 160 -17.21 -2.39 -3.55
CA CYS A 160 -17.24 -3.84 -3.32
C CYS A 160 -18.03 -4.57 -4.41
N ILE A 161 -19.23 -4.08 -4.74
CA ILE A 161 -20.10 -4.67 -5.78
C ILE A 161 -19.40 -4.64 -7.14
N ILE A 162 -18.86 -3.49 -7.53
CA ILE A 162 -18.17 -3.33 -8.82
C ILE A 162 -16.96 -4.27 -8.89
N HIS A 163 -16.11 -4.30 -7.85
CA HIS A 163 -14.93 -5.18 -7.83
C HIS A 163 -15.32 -6.66 -7.94
N TYR A 164 -16.38 -7.09 -7.25
CA TYR A 164 -16.87 -8.47 -7.33
C TYR A 164 -17.39 -8.83 -8.72
N ILE A 165 -18.22 -7.97 -9.33
CA ILE A 165 -18.76 -8.17 -10.68
C ILE A 165 -17.63 -8.24 -11.70
N THR A 166 -16.67 -7.29 -11.65
CA THR A 166 -15.53 -7.27 -12.55
C THR A 166 -14.65 -8.50 -12.38
N ALA A 167 -14.41 -8.97 -11.15
CA ALA A 167 -13.62 -10.17 -10.90
C ALA A 167 -14.28 -11.42 -11.53
N ILE A 168 -15.58 -11.63 -11.32
CA ILE A 168 -16.32 -12.75 -11.92
C ILE A 168 -16.35 -12.66 -13.45
N TYR A 169 -16.59 -11.46 -13.98
CA TYR A 169 -16.60 -11.24 -15.41
C TYR A 169 -15.26 -11.63 -16.05
N LEU A 170 -14.14 -11.18 -15.46
CA LEU A 170 -12.81 -11.49 -15.96
C LEU A 170 -12.49 -12.99 -15.86
N LEU A 171 -12.87 -13.66 -14.77
CA LEU A 171 -12.64 -15.09 -14.59
C LEU A 171 -13.43 -15.96 -15.59
N ASN A 172 -14.64 -15.53 -15.98
CA ASN A 172 -15.50 -16.30 -16.89
C ASN A 172 -15.21 -16.03 -18.38
N HIS A 173 -14.83 -14.80 -18.74
CA HIS A 173 -14.68 -14.39 -20.14
C HIS A 173 -13.24 -14.42 -20.66
N VAL A 174 -12.22 -14.32 -19.80
CA VAL A 174 -10.81 -14.31 -20.23
C VAL A 174 -10.22 -15.71 -20.11
N PRO A 175 -9.97 -16.43 -21.22
CA PRO A 175 -9.39 -17.77 -21.16
C PRO A 175 -7.97 -17.70 -20.59
N LYS A 176 -7.59 -18.64 -19.73
CA LYS A 176 -6.23 -18.75 -19.13
C LYS A 176 -5.71 -17.45 -18.49
N ILE A 177 -6.58 -16.73 -17.76
CA ILE A 177 -6.17 -15.58 -16.94
C ILE A 177 -5.08 -15.97 -15.93
N CYS A 178 -4.13 -15.07 -15.65
CA CYS A 178 -2.99 -15.30 -14.76
C CYS A 178 -2.03 -16.46 -15.16
N SER A 179 -2.19 -17.06 -16.34
CA SER A 179 -1.27 -18.09 -16.85
C SER A 179 -0.03 -17.48 -17.52
N LYS A 180 1.10 -18.18 -17.44
CA LYS A 180 2.37 -17.79 -18.10
C LYS A 180 2.22 -17.66 -19.63
N SER A 181 1.23 -18.32 -20.23
CA SER A 181 0.95 -18.24 -21.67
C SER A 181 0.32 -16.92 -22.12
N ASN A 182 -0.37 -16.22 -21.22
CA ASN A 182 -1.15 -15.03 -21.55
C ASN A 182 -0.49 -13.78 -20.97
N LEU A 183 0.49 -13.25 -21.70
CA LEU A 183 1.32 -12.13 -21.25
C LEU A 183 0.55 -10.83 -21.01
N ALA A 184 -0.57 -10.62 -21.73
CA ALA A 184 -1.41 -9.43 -21.56
C ALA A 184 -2.24 -9.43 -20.27
N TRP A 185 -2.55 -10.60 -19.71
CA TRP A 185 -3.42 -10.75 -18.53
C TRP A 185 -2.68 -11.43 -17.37
N LYS A 186 -1.49 -10.90 -17.04
CA LYS A 186 -0.72 -11.34 -15.88
C LYS A 186 -1.23 -10.70 -14.59
N CYS A 187 -1.31 -11.51 -13.54
CA CYS A 187 -1.84 -11.11 -12.25
C CYS A 187 -0.71 -10.94 -11.23
N LEU A 188 0.20 -9.98 -11.46
CA LEU A 188 1.42 -9.84 -10.64
C LEU A 188 1.12 -9.64 -9.15
N ASN A 189 0.10 -8.85 -8.82
CA ASN A 189 -0.32 -8.64 -7.42
C ASN A 189 -0.83 -9.93 -6.76
N VAL A 190 -1.57 -10.75 -7.51
CA VAL A 190 -2.12 -12.02 -7.01
C VAL A 190 -0.99 -13.04 -6.85
N GLU A 191 -0.08 -13.11 -7.82
CA GLU A 191 1.09 -14.00 -7.79
C GLU A 191 2.05 -13.64 -6.63
N ASN A 192 2.28 -12.35 -6.38
CA ASN A 192 3.08 -11.91 -5.24
C ASN A 192 2.44 -12.32 -3.91
N THR A 193 1.13 -12.14 -3.77
CA THR A 193 0.38 -12.51 -2.57
C THR A 193 0.36 -14.03 -2.37
N HIS A 194 0.22 -14.80 -3.46
CA HIS A 194 0.32 -16.25 -3.44
C HIS A 194 1.73 -16.73 -3.07
N THR A 195 2.78 -16.12 -3.62
CA THR A 195 4.16 -16.46 -3.28
C THR A 195 4.44 -16.17 -1.82
N ALA A 196 3.96 -15.04 -1.30
CA ALA A 196 4.07 -14.69 0.13
C ALA A 196 3.38 -15.73 1.03
N SER A 197 2.18 -16.21 0.67
CA SER A 197 1.48 -17.23 1.46
C SER A 197 2.19 -18.59 1.44
N VAL A 198 2.84 -18.94 0.34
CA VAL A 198 3.67 -20.16 0.27
C VAL A 198 4.94 -20.02 1.12
N VAL A 199 5.65 -18.90 1.01
CA VAL A 199 6.92 -18.66 1.73
C VAL A 199 6.70 -18.56 3.24
N PHE A 200 5.77 -17.71 3.66
CA PHE A 200 5.53 -17.43 5.08
C PHE A 200 4.52 -18.39 5.71
N GLY A 201 3.48 -18.80 4.99
CA GLY A 201 2.44 -19.70 5.50
C GLY A 201 2.82 -21.18 5.44
N VAL A 202 3.26 -21.71 4.29
CA VAL A 202 3.43 -23.16 4.10
C VAL A 202 4.85 -23.65 4.43
N VAL A 203 5.86 -23.02 3.82
CA VAL A 203 7.26 -23.43 4.00
C VAL A 203 7.76 -23.01 5.38
N GLY A 204 7.29 -21.86 5.85
CA GLY A 204 7.68 -21.25 7.12
C GLY A 204 9.12 -20.74 7.06
N ALA A 205 9.29 -19.43 6.89
CA ALA A 205 10.61 -18.80 6.85
C ALA A 205 11.45 -19.07 8.13
N PHE A 206 10.78 -19.39 9.25
CA PHE A 206 11.37 -19.63 10.58
C PHE A 206 12.02 -21.00 10.78
N ARG A 207 11.93 -21.92 9.81
CA ARG A 207 12.61 -23.22 9.94
C ARG A 207 14.11 -23.08 9.66
N PRO A 208 15.00 -23.39 10.62
CA PRO A 208 16.44 -23.33 10.40
C PRO A 208 16.84 -24.32 9.29
N GLY A 209 17.51 -23.83 8.25
CA GLY A 209 17.86 -24.60 7.04
C GLY A 209 16.93 -24.39 5.83
N SER A 210 15.86 -23.60 5.96
CA SER A 210 15.04 -23.19 4.80
C SER A 210 15.80 -22.24 3.87
N LYS A 211 15.60 -22.36 2.55
CA LYS A 211 16.13 -21.41 1.55
C LYS A 211 15.68 -19.96 1.82
N TYR A 212 14.57 -19.78 2.53
CA TYR A 212 13.99 -18.47 2.86
C TYR A 212 14.42 -17.94 4.23
N PHE A 213 15.22 -18.69 4.99
CA PHE A 213 15.73 -18.23 6.30
C PHE A 213 16.47 -16.87 6.23
N PRO A 214 17.25 -16.54 5.17
CA PRO A 214 17.90 -15.24 5.06
C PRO A 214 16.93 -14.05 5.07
N ILE A 215 15.67 -14.21 4.67
CA ILE A 215 14.69 -13.11 4.64
C ILE A 215 14.36 -12.60 6.04
N LEU A 216 14.53 -13.45 7.06
CA LEU A 216 14.30 -13.07 8.45
C LEU A 216 15.33 -12.06 8.96
N TRP A 217 16.53 -12.00 8.36
CA TRP A 217 17.53 -10.98 8.70
C TRP A 217 17.12 -9.58 8.28
N ALA A 218 16.15 -9.42 7.36
CA ALA A 218 15.64 -8.11 7.00
C ALA A 218 14.93 -7.41 8.18
N VAL A 219 14.30 -8.16 9.10
CA VAL A 219 13.61 -7.61 10.27
C VAL A 219 14.58 -6.94 11.26
N PRO A 220 15.62 -7.61 11.78
CA PRO A 220 16.59 -6.97 12.66
C PRO A 220 17.36 -5.86 11.94
N VAL A 221 17.69 -6.01 10.66
CA VAL A 221 18.33 -4.94 9.87
C VAL A 221 17.44 -3.70 9.79
N GLY A 222 16.14 -3.87 9.54
CA GLY A 222 15.16 -2.79 9.53
C GLY A 222 15.00 -2.10 10.90
N PHE A 223 15.19 -2.82 12.00
CA PHE A 223 15.19 -2.27 13.35
C PHE A 223 16.49 -1.52 13.70
N VAL A 224 17.63 -2.07 13.28
CA VAL A 224 18.96 -1.55 13.62
C VAL A 224 19.32 -0.31 12.79
N LEU A 225 18.95 -0.24 11.51
CA LEU A 225 19.31 0.88 10.62
C LEU A 225 18.87 2.26 11.17
N PRO A 226 17.62 2.47 11.63
CA PRO A 226 17.22 3.74 12.25
C PRO A 226 17.93 4.06 13.58
N ILE A 227 18.43 3.04 14.29
CA ILE A 227 19.17 3.22 15.54
C ILE A 227 20.59 3.70 15.23
N ILE A 228 21.23 3.09 14.23
CA ILE A 228 22.55 3.51 13.74
C ILE A 228 22.51 4.97 13.29
N SER A 229 21.49 5.34 12.50
CA SER A 229 21.35 6.73 12.02
C SER A 229 21.19 7.73 13.16
N TRP A 230 20.45 7.37 14.20
CA TRP A 230 20.32 8.19 15.40
C TRP A 230 21.63 8.33 16.18
N CYS A 231 22.35 7.23 16.38
CA CYS A 231 23.67 7.26 17.05
C CYS A 231 24.66 8.14 16.27
N LEU A 232 24.67 8.05 14.94
CA LEU A 232 25.52 8.87 14.08
C LEU A 232 25.15 10.35 14.17
N TRP A 233 23.86 10.69 14.13
CA TRP A 233 23.40 12.07 14.29
C TRP A 233 23.79 12.66 15.64
N LYS A 234 23.69 11.88 16.73
CA LYS A 234 24.06 12.32 18.08
C LYS A 234 25.57 12.48 18.25
N LYS A 235 26.38 11.63 17.60
CA LYS A 235 27.84 11.66 17.69
C LYS A 235 28.47 12.75 16.82
N TYR A 236 27.86 13.07 15.68
CA TYR A 236 28.38 14.06 14.71
C TYR A 236 27.34 15.16 14.42
N PRO A 237 27.05 16.04 15.39
CA PRO A 237 26.07 17.11 15.22
C PRO A 237 26.48 18.16 14.17
N GLU A 238 27.77 18.25 13.85
CA GLU A 238 28.32 19.18 12.85
C GLU A 238 27.83 18.86 11.42
N ILE A 239 27.49 17.59 11.16
CA ILE A 239 27.22 17.12 9.80
C ILE A 239 25.71 17.11 9.52
N LYS A 240 25.18 18.26 9.10
CA LYS A 240 23.73 18.53 8.93
C LYS A 240 23.00 17.60 7.96
N TRP A 241 23.67 17.00 6.98
CA TRP A 241 23.03 16.06 6.04
C TRP A 241 22.51 14.77 6.72
N ILE A 242 23.10 14.33 7.85
CA ILE A 242 22.74 13.07 8.52
C ILE A 242 21.32 13.17 9.10
N SER A 243 20.88 14.36 9.52
CA SER A 243 19.52 14.56 10.03
C SER A 243 18.44 14.45 8.96
N TYR A 244 18.77 14.53 7.67
CA TYR A 244 17.79 14.38 6.59
C TYR A 244 17.62 12.93 6.13
N ILE A 245 18.46 12.00 6.59
CA ILE A 245 18.39 10.59 6.20
C ILE A 245 17.28 9.88 7.00
N ASN A 246 16.16 9.63 6.34
CA ASN A 246 15.03 8.88 6.90
C ASN A 246 15.04 7.43 6.39
N PHE A 247 15.71 6.54 7.12
CA PHE A 247 15.77 5.11 6.80
C PHE A 247 14.41 4.41 6.59
N PRO A 248 13.35 4.68 7.38
CA PRO A 248 12.05 4.07 7.15
C PRO A 248 11.46 4.37 5.77
N ILE A 249 11.68 5.59 5.27
CA ILE A 249 11.21 6.03 3.95
C ILE A 249 12.04 5.39 2.84
N LEU A 250 13.36 5.30 3.02
CA LEU A 250 14.27 4.64 2.08
C LEU A 250 13.95 3.14 1.94
N LEU A 251 13.70 2.46 3.06
CA LEU A 251 13.31 1.05 3.04
C LEU A 251 11.91 0.85 2.48
N LEU A 252 10.99 1.81 2.69
CA LEU A 252 9.66 1.76 2.09
C LEU A 252 9.70 1.79 0.56
N ALA A 253 10.66 2.49 -0.06
CA ALA A 253 10.83 2.44 -1.51
C ALA A 253 10.99 0.99 -1.99
N THR A 254 11.72 0.16 -1.25
CA THR A 254 11.91 -1.25 -1.62
C THR A 254 10.68 -2.14 -1.45
N ALA A 255 9.64 -1.67 -0.74
CA ALA A 255 8.45 -2.48 -0.44
C ALA A 255 7.61 -2.83 -1.69
N ASN A 256 7.77 -2.10 -2.79
CA ASN A 256 7.09 -2.37 -4.06
C ASN A 256 7.90 -3.31 -4.99
N LEU A 257 9.08 -3.78 -4.58
CA LEU A 257 9.79 -4.88 -5.24
C LEU A 257 9.31 -6.22 -4.66
N PRO A 258 8.86 -7.20 -5.46
CA PRO A 258 7.89 -7.17 -6.57
C PRO A 258 6.48 -6.71 -6.10
N PRO A 259 5.58 -6.22 -6.97
CA PRO A 259 5.41 -6.53 -8.40
C PRO A 259 6.00 -5.50 -9.37
N ALA A 260 6.56 -4.38 -8.90
CA ALA A 260 7.02 -3.32 -9.79
C ALA A 260 8.22 -3.79 -10.65
N PRO A 261 8.21 -3.55 -11.98
CA PRO A 261 9.33 -3.93 -12.84
C PRO A 261 10.57 -3.09 -12.51
N THR A 262 11.76 -3.64 -12.80
CA THR A 262 13.05 -3.03 -12.42
C THR A 262 13.26 -1.61 -12.98
N VAL A 263 12.56 -1.24 -14.07
CA VAL A 263 12.62 0.10 -14.68
C VAL A 263 11.91 1.19 -13.85
N THR A 264 10.97 0.85 -12.97
CA THR A 264 10.18 1.86 -12.25
C THR A 264 11.03 2.67 -11.27
N PHE A 265 11.94 2.02 -10.55
CA PHE A 265 12.80 2.65 -9.55
C PHE A 265 13.75 3.70 -10.13
N PRO A 266 14.59 3.39 -11.14
CA PRO A 266 15.43 4.42 -11.76
C PRO A 266 14.57 5.53 -12.37
N SER A 267 13.41 5.22 -12.94
CA SER A 267 12.48 6.24 -13.46
C SER A 267 11.97 7.18 -12.35
N TRP A 268 11.57 6.65 -11.19
CA TRP A 268 11.16 7.45 -10.04
C TRP A 268 12.29 8.34 -9.52
N VAL A 269 13.52 7.81 -9.48
CA VAL A 269 14.70 8.59 -9.07
C VAL A 269 14.99 9.72 -10.07
N ILE A 270 14.94 9.44 -11.37
CA ILE A 270 15.16 10.44 -12.42
C ILE A 270 14.09 11.53 -12.36
N VAL A 271 12.81 11.16 -12.30
CA VAL A 271 11.71 12.13 -12.19
C VAL A 271 11.84 12.93 -10.89
N GLY A 272 12.13 12.26 -9.78
CA GLY A 272 12.38 12.90 -8.49
C GLY A 272 13.52 13.91 -8.54
N PHE A 273 14.62 13.58 -9.21
CA PHE A 273 15.77 14.47 -9.41
C PHE A 273 15.43 15.67 -10.30
N ILE A 274 14.74 15.45 -11.42
CA ILE A 274 14.32 16.53 -12.31
C ILE A 274 13.42 17.52 -11.56
N PHE A 275 12.38 17.05 -10.88
CA PHE A 275 11.42 17.94 -10.22
C PHE A 275 11.95 18.54 -8.92
N ASN A 276 12.62 17.78 -8.07
CA ASN A 276 13.04 18.26 -6.74
C ASN A 276 14.45 18.86 -6.70
N TYR A 277 15.31 18.60 -7.69
CA TYR A 277 16.64 19.20 -7.75
C TYR A 277 16.78 20.22 -8.88
N ILE A 278 16.45 19.85 -10.12
CA ILE A 278 16.63 20.74 -11.27
C ILE A 278 15.59 21.87 -11.25
N ILE A 279 14.30 21.51 -11.28
CA ILE A 279 13.20 22.49 -11.36
C ILE A 279 13.15 23.33 -10.08
N TYR A 280 13.32 22.74 -8.91
CA TYR A 280 13.38 23.48 -7.65
C TYR A 280 14.47 24.57 -7.64
N ARG A 281 15.65 24.29 -8.23
CA ARG A 281 16.77 25.24 -8.25
C ARG A 281 16.68 26.31 -9.35
N HIS A 282 16.10 25.98 -10.51
CA HIS A 282 16.05 26.88 -11.65
C HIS A 282 14.71 27.63 -11.80
N ALA A 283 13.62 27.07 -11.27
CA ALA A 283 12.26 27.59 -11.42
C ALA A 283 11.44 27.41 -10.12
N ASN A 284 11.95 27.94 -9.01
CA ASN A 284 11.33 27.81 -7.69
C ASN A 284 9.89 28.36 -7.66
N ASP A 285 9.65 29.52 -8.27
CA ASP A 285 8.33 30.15 -8.33
C ASP A 285 7.26 29.25 -9.00
N TRP A 286 7.68 28.46 -10.00
CA TRP A 286 6.80 27.48 -10.63
C TRP A 286 6.59 26.27 -9.74
N TRP A 287 7.66 25.77 -9.11
CA TRP A 287 7.61 24.58 -8.26
C TRP A 287 6.67 24.79 -7.06
N GLU A 288 6.78 25.92 -6.35
CA GLU A 288 5.95 26.22 -5.18
C GLU A 288 4.45 26.27 -5.52
N LYS A 289 4.10 26.84 -6.68
CA LYS A 289 2.70 27.03 -7.09
C LYS A 289 2.09 25.79 -7.75
N TYR A 290 2.85 25.07 -8.57
CA TYR A 290 2.28 24.09 -9.51
C TYR A 290 2.76 22.66 -9.31
N ALA A 291 3.84 22.39 -8.56
CA ALA A 291 4.38 21.02 -8.46
C ALA A 291 3.35 20.02 -7.91
N TYR A 292 2.60 20.39 -6.86
CA TYR A 292 1.56 19.54 -6.30
C TYR A 292 0.37 19.34 -7.24
N ILE A 293 -0.04 20.39 -7.96
CA ILE A 293 -1.13 20.30 -8.95
C ILE A 293 -0.70 19.41 -10.12
N PHE A 294 0.54 19.54 -10.59
CA PHE A 294 1.10 18.70 -11.64
C PHE A 294 1.18 17.24 -11.20
N SER A 295 1.62 16.95 -9.97
CA SER A 295 1.61 15.59 -9.42
C SER A 295 0.19 14.98 -9.38
N ALA A 296 -0.82 15.77 -9.00
CA ALA A 296 -2.21 15.35 -9.04
C ALA A 296 -2.68 15.09 -10.48
N ALA A 297 -2.34 15.99 -11.41
CA ALA A 297 -2.67 15.86 -12.83
C ALA A 297 -2.06 14.60 -13.46
N MET A 298 -0.80 14.29 -13.15
CA MET A 298 -0.13 13.06 -13.62
C MET A 298 -0.83 11.81 -13.08
N SER A 299 -1.25 11.81 -11.82
CA SER A 299 -1.99 10.68 -11.22
C SER A 299 -3.34 10.46 -11.89
N CYS A 300 -4.09 11.54 -12.16
CA CYS A 300 -5.33 11.49 -12.93
C CYS A 300 -5.08 11.04 -14.38
N GLY A 301 -4.01 11.54 -15.00
CA GLY A 301 -3.61 11.19 -16.37
C GLY A 301 -3.35 9.69 -16.51
N VAL A 302 -2.62 9.08 -15.57
CA VAL A 302 -2.39 7.63 -15.56
C VAL A 302 -3.70 6.85 -15.48
N ALA A 303 -4.66 7.28 -14.64
CA ALA A 303 -5.96 6.62 -14.53
C ALA A 303 -6.78 6.71 -15.83
N VAL A 304 -6.84 7.89 -16.45
CA VAL A 304 -7.53 8.11 -17.73
C VAL A 304 -6.87 7.33 -18.86
N CYS A 305 -5.54 7.40 -18.98
CA CYS A 305 -4.78 6.63 -19.96
C CYS A 305 -4.98 5.14 -19.76
N GLY A 306 -5.00 4.64 -18.52
CA GLY A 306 -5.27 3.24 -18.20
C GLY A 306 -6.63 2.78 -18.70
N PHE A 307 -7.68 3.60 -18.50
CA PHE A 307 -9.02 3.34 -19.03
C PHE A 307 -9.02 3.28 -20.56
N VAL A 308 -8.39 4.26 -21.23
CA VAL A 308 -8.30 4.28 -22.70
C VAL A 308 -7.54 3.06 -23.23
N ILE A 309 -6.40 2.71 -22.62
CA ILE A 309 -5.60 1.54 -22.99
C ILE A 309 -6.42 0.25 -22.83
N PHE A 310 -7.18 0.13 -21.74
CA PHE A 310 -8.04 -1.04 -21.52
C PHE A 310 -9.08 -1.21 -22.64
N PHE A 311 -9.85 -0.16 -22.95
CA PHE A 311 -10.92 -0.26 -23.96
C PHE A 311 -10.41 -0.30 -25.41
N VAL A 312 -9.31 0.39 -25.71
CA VAL A 312 -8.81 0.51 -27.09
C VAL A 312 -7.86 -0.63 -27.47
N LEU A 313 -6.92 -0.98 -26.58
CA LEU A 313 -5.82 -1.92 -26.90
C LEU A 313 -6.09 -3.35 -26.43
N ASN A 314 -6.97 -3.57 -25.44
CA ASN A 314 -7.33 -4.90 -24.97
C ASN A 314 -8.69 -5.38 -25.48
N SER A 315 -9.36 -4.60 -26.35
CA SER A 315 -10.56 -5.06 -27.04
C SER A 315 -10.22 -6.18 -28.02
N PRO A 316 -10.99 -7.29 -28.05
CA PRO A 316 -10.72 -8.44 -28.93
C PRO A 316 -10.75 -8.13 -30.43
N HIS A 317 -11.21 -6.94 -30.84
CA HIS A 317 -11.38 -6.57 -32.25
C HIS A 317 -10.33 -5.59 -32.81
N THR A 318 -9.33 -5.15 -32.03
CA THR A 318 -8.32 -4.19 -32.50
C THR A 318 -6.96 -4.87 -32.74
N ASN A 319 -6.67 -5.14 -34.01
CA ASN A 319 -5.33 -5.51 -34.49
C ASN A 319 -4.40 -4.29 -34.48
N THR A 320 -4.04 -3.79 -33.30
CA THR A 320 -3.05 -2.70 -33.19
C THR A 320 -1.63 -3.25 -33.31
N PRO A 321 -0.69 -2.50 -33.91
CA PRO A 321 0.70 -2.93 -34.06
C PRO A 321 1.30 -3.19 -32.67
N SER A 322 1.61 -4.46 -32.43
CA SER A 322 1.99 -5.05 -31.15
C SER A 322 3.34 -4.59 -30.58
N SER A 323 4.00 -3.61 -31.20
CA SER A 323 5.40 -3.27 -30.93
C SER A 323 5.63 -2.07 -30.01
N LEU A 324 4.69 -1.11 -29.92
CA LEU A 324 4.96 0.16 -29.20
C LEU A 324 4.17 0.36 -27.90
N TRP A 325 2.95 -0.16 -27.81
CA TRP A 325 2.04 0.17 -26.70
C TRP A 325 1.53 -1.03 -25.90
N ARG A 326 1.73 -2.26 -26.40
CA ARG A 326 1.37 -3.48 -25.68
C ARG A 326 2.52 -3.88 -24.76
N SER A 327 2.53 -3.36 -23.54
CA SER A 327 3.39 -3.89 -22.47
C SER A 327 3.06 -5.37 -22.28
N GLY A 328 3.92 -6.27 -22.78
CA GLY A 328 3.71 -7.72 -22.72
C GLY A 328 3.02 -8.36 -23.95
N GLY A 329 3.41 -7.99 -25.18
CA GLY A 329 3.17 -8.84 -26.35
C GLY A 329 3.96 -10.17 -26.30
N SER A 330 3.61 -11.12 -27.18
CA SER A 330 4.29 -12.43 -27.35
C SER A 330 5.79 -12.33 -27.67
N THR A 331 6.28 -11.15 -28.00
CA THR A 331 7.68 -10.85 -28.34
C THR A 331 8.51 -10.26 -27.19
N GLY A 332 8.00 -10.23 -25.95
CA GLY A 332 8.69 -9.53 -24.87
C GLY A 332 8.72 -8.02 -25.14
N ASP A 333 9.47 -7.26 -24.35
CA ASP A 333 9.44 -5.79 -24.27
C ASP A 333 9.92 -5.03 -25.52
N GLY A 334 9.80 -5.62 -26.73
CA GLY A 334 10.28 -5.04 -27.98
C GLY A 334 11.80 -4.80 -27.99
N CYS A 335 12.51 -5.30 -26.98
CA CYS A 335 13.90 -5.00 -26.72
C CYS A 335 14.77 -6.22 -27.05
N PRO A 336 15.43 -6.26 -28.22
CA PRO A 336 16.22 -7.42 -28.66
C PRO A 336 17.47 -7.67 -27.78
N LEU A 337 17.85 -6.70 -26.95
CA LEU A 337 19.00 -6.77 -26.03
C LEU A 337 18.65 -7.26 -24.63
N ALA A 338 17.37 -7.41 -24.29
CA ALA A 338 16.97 -7.92 -22.98
C ALA A 338 17.21 -9.43 -22.91
N SER A 339 18.14 -9.86 -22.03
CA SER A 339 18.50 -11.28 -21.85
C SER A 339 17.37 -12.13 -21.29
N ALA A 340 16.38 -11.51 -20.65
CA ALA A 340 15.08 -12.04 -20.32
C ALA A 340 14.07 -10.88 -20.34
N ASN A 341 12.83 -11.11 -20.77
CA ASN A 341 11.78 -10.11 -20.57
C ASN A 341 11.43 -9.99 -19.07
N TYR A 342 10.65 -8.99 -18.67
CA TYR A 342 10.19 -8.84 -17.27
C TYR A 342 9.45 -10.09 -16.72
N SER A 343 9.04 -11.03 -17.58
CA SER A 343 8.43 -12.32 -17.23
C SER A 343 9.43 -13.43 -16.90
N GLY A 344 10.74 -13.22 -17.09
CA GLY A 344 11.73 -14.30 -17.06
C GLY A 344 11.64 -15.27 -18.24
N ILE A 345 10.96 -14.92 -19.33
CA ILE A 345 10.90 -15.73 -20.55
C ILE A 345 12.09 -15.37 -21.42
N LEU A 346 12.94 -16.37 -21.67
CA LEU A 346 14.01 -16.29 -22.65
C LEU A 346 13.41 -16.16 -24.04
N PRO A 347 13.90 -15.23 -24.87
CA PRO A 347 13.48 -15.16 -26.26
C PRO A 347 13.78 -16.50 -26.97
N ALA A 348 12.89 -16.92 -27.86
CA ALA A 348 12.87 -18.28 -28.44
C ALA A 348 14.22 -18.74 -29.03
N TRP A 349 15.05 -17.83 -29.54
CA TRP A 349 16.38 -18.13 -30.07
C TRP A 349 17.41 -18.61 -29.02
N ARG A 350 17.13 -18.44 -27.72
CA ARG A 350 17.97 -18.89 -26.59
C ARG A 350 17.43 -20.11 -25.86
N GLN A 351 16.26 -20.64 -26.22
CA GLN A 351 15.71 -21.85 -25.57
C GLN A 351 16.37 -23.15 -26.04
N TYR A 352 17.23 -23.07 -27.06
CA TYR A 352 17.92 -24.20 -27.70
C TYR A 352 19.45 -24.17 -27.52
N LEU A 353 19.95 -23.25 -26.69
CA LEU A 353 21.34 -23.19 -26.19
C LEU A 353 21.32 -23.56 -24.71
#